data_AF-H3ZGS2-F1
#
_entry.id   AF-H3ZGS2-F1
#
_cell.length_a   1.000
_cell.length_b   1.000
_cell.length_c   1.000
_cell.angle_alpha   90.00
_cell.angle_beta   90.00
_cell.angle_gamma   90.00
#
_symmetry.space_group_name_H-M   'P 1'
#
loop_
_entity.id
_entity.type
_entity.pdbx_description
1 polymer ?
#
loop_
_entity_poly.entity_id
_entity_poly.type
_entity_poly.pdbx_seq_one_letter_code
_entity_poly.pdbx_strand_id
1 'polypeptide(L)'
;MGKQQFSGRSALSLLALSLVTLSLTACGGSGSSGSSSVGGGSGGGGTIPTAPAWVAGQFPAESTLKDFCQTPRTGTDPFNSNRPYPDRAGTAMHEKMWLRSWTNNTYLWYREVADRDPAAFSVAQYFNLLKTEQLTDSGTPKDNFHFTENTAQYQQQTQSGVSAGYGIRWSFGRNTPPRQLTIAYTEPNSPAANAGLLRGDKLYHSILKFVQYRPIS
;
A
#
# COMPACT_ATOMS: atom_id res chain seq x y z
N MET A 1 -10.79 63.17 -19.49
CA MET A 1 -11.59 64.27 -18.89
C MET A 1 -13.05 64.09 -19.30
N GLY A 2 -13.99 64.20 -18.34
CA GLY A 2 -15.46 64.23 -18.57
C GLY A 2 -16.19 62.96 -18.09
N LYS A 3 -16.57 62.85 -16.80
CA LYS A 3 -17.88 63.20 -16.19
C LYS A 3 -19.04 62.30 -16.71
N GLN A 4 -19.43 61.24 -16.02
CA GLN A 4 -20.44 61.17 -14.93
C GLN A 4 -21.78 61.85 -15.27
N GLN A 5 -22.87 61.07 -15.37
CA GLN A 5 -24.20 61.52 -14.94
C GLN A 5 -25.13 60.33 -14.58
N PHE A 6 -25.60 60.40 -13.33
CA PHE A 6 -26.58 59.55 -12.66
C PHE A 6 -27.99 60.16 -12.87
N SER A 7 -29.04 59.32 -12.90
CA SER A 7 -30.44 59.58 -12.46
C SER A 7 -31.35 58.62 -13.26
N GLY A 8 -32.29 57.83 -12.73
CA GLY A 8 -32.98 57.86 -11.45
C GLY A 8 -34.48 57.64 -11.72
N ARG A 9 -35.03 56.59 -11.08
CA ARG A 9 -36.43 56.39 -10.62
C ARG A 9 -37.48 55.81 -11.60
N SER A 10 -37.78 54.53 -11.33
CA SER A 10 -39.09 53.89 -11.07
C SER A 10 -40.39 54.48 -11.64
N ALA A 11 -41.12 53.67 -12.43
CA ALA A 11 -42.53 53.31 -12.15
C ALA A 11 -43.04 52.18 -13.08
N LEU A 12 -43.49 51.08 -12.44
CA LEU A 12 -44.59 50.16 -12.77
C LEU A 12 -45.24 50.20 -14.17
N SER A 13 -45.25 49.06 -14.89
CA SER A 13 -46.49 48.29 -15.16
C SER A 13 -46.34 47.13 -16.15
N LEU A 14 -46.88 45.98 -15.73
CA LEU A 14 -47.62 44.95 -16.49
C LEU A 14 -46.89 43.96 -17.44
N LEU A 15 -46.89 42.70 -16.97
CA LEU A 15 -47.23 41.44 -17.68
C LEU A 15 -46.62 41.16 -19.07
N ALA A 16 -45.67 40.22 -19.13
CA ALA A 16 -45.66 39.16 -20.15
C ALA A 16 -44.76 37.98 -19.71
N LEU A 17 -45.40 36.84 -19.52
CA LEU A 17 -44.82 35.55 -19.18
C LEU A 17 -44.26 34.89 -20.46
N SER A 18 -42.97 34.57 -20.51
CA SER A 18 -42.38 33.77 -21.59
C SER A 18 -41.21 32.95 -21.06
N LEU A 19 -41.53 31.74 -20.60
CA LEU A 19 -40.60 30.70 -20.18
C LEU A 19 -40.07 30.00 -21.46
N VAL A 20 -38.80 30.20 -21.82
CA VAL A 20 -38.15 29.46 -22.91
C VAL A 20 -37.33 28.33 -22.30
N THR A 21 -37.90 27.12 -22.32
CA THR A 21 -37.25 25.88 -21.91
C THR A 21 -36.51 25.26 -23.11
N LEU A 22 -35.18 25.15 -22.99
CA LEU A 22 -34.32 24.46 -23.95
C LEU A 22 -34.39 22.95 -23.69
N SER A 23 -35.02 22.21 -24.60
CA SER A 23 -35.09 20.75 -24.58
C SER A 23 -33.87 20.13 -25.27
N LEU A 24 -32.96 19.53 -24.49
CA LEU A 24 -31.96 18.60 -25.01
C LEU A 24 -32.62 17.22 -25.20
N THR A 25 -32.77 16.82 -26.45
CA THR A 25 -33.16 15.46 -26.86
C THR A 25 -31.94 14.54 -26.81
N ALA A 26 -31.84 13.73 -25.76
CA ALA A 26 -31.00 12.53 -25.76
C ALA A 26 -31.87 11.33 -26.13
N CYS A 27 -31.52 10.68 -27.24
CA CYS A 27 -32.17 9.49 -27.77
C CYS A 27 -31.20 8.30 -27.63
N GLY A 28 -31.69 7.20 -27.03
CA GLY A 28 -31.29 5.84 -27.40
C GLY A 28 -30.46 5.04 -26.38
N GLY A 29 -31.05 3.99 -25.82
CA GLY A 29 -30.31 2.90 -25.15
C GLY A 29 -31.15 2.00 -24.23
N SER A 30 -31.97 1.12 -24.81
CA SER A 30 -32.83 0.13 -24.13
C SER A 30 -32.07 -1.15 -23.78
N GLY A 31 -32.38 -1.81 -22.65
CA GLY A 31 -31.86 -3.15 -22.34
C GLY A 31 -32.28 -3.75 -20.99
N SER A 32 -33.51 -4.25 -20.91
CA SER A 32 -34.02 -5.41 -20.15
C SER A 32 -33.65 -5.63 -18.67
N SER A 33 -34.68 -5.46 -17.83
CA SER A 33 -34.83 -6.00 -16.48
C SER A 33 -34.88 -7.53 -16.45
N GLY A 34 -33.98 -8.15 -15.68
CA GLY A 34 -34.09 -9.53 -15.22
C GLY A 34 -33.91 -9.57 -13.71
N SER A 35 -35.01 -9.46 -12.96
CA SER A 35 -35.05 -9.73 -11.52
C SER A 35 -34.96 -11.24 -11.30
N SER A 36 -33.87 -11.72 -10.70
CA SER A 36 -33.82 -13.05 -10.07
C SER A 36 -33.25 -12.91 -8.65
N SER A 37 -34.15 -13.23 -7.72
CA SER A 37 -34.01 -13.59 -6.30
C SER A 37 -32.62 -13.59 -5.66
N VAL A 38 -32.57 -12.89 -4.52
CA VAL A 38 -31.68 -13.15 -3.40
C VAL A 38 -31.74 -14.63 -3.02
N GLY A 39 -30.60 -15.31 -3.09
CA GLY A 39 -30.37 -16.64 -2.54
C GLY A 39 -28.96 -16.68 -1.97
N GLY A 40 -28.86 -16.77 -0.65
CA GLY A 40 -27.58 -17.00 0.04
C GLY A 40 -27.14 -18.46 -0.10
N GLY A 41 -25.82 -18.68 -0.10
CA GLY A 41 -25.23 -20.01 0.09
C GLY A 41 -24.09 -20.35 -0.88
N SER A 42 -22.86 -20.27 -0.36
CA SER A 42 -21.66 -21.07 -0.63
C SER A 42 -21.43 -21.76 -1.98
N GLY A 43 -20.22 -21.53 -2.54
CA GLY A 43 -19.54 -22.47 -3.44
C GLY A 43 -19.14 -21.89 -4.81
N GLY A 44 -18.38 -20.79 -4.84
CA GLY A 44 -17.92 -20.19 -6.09
C GLY A 44 -16.62 -20.80 -6.61
N GLY A 45 -16.70 -21.83 -7.45
CA GLY A 45 -15.64 -22.22 -8.37
C GLY A 45 -15.43 -21.11 -9.42
N GLY A 46 -14.87 -19.99 -9.00
CA GLY A 46 -14.55 -18.86 -9.89
C GLY A 46 -13.30 -19.17 -10.69
N THR A 47 -13.41 -19.25 -12.01
CA THR A 47 -12.25 -19.37 -12.89
C THR A 47 -11.38 -18.12 -12.72
N ILE A 48 -10.15 -18.29 -12.26
CA ILE A 48 -9.15 -17.23 -12.17
C ILE A 48 -8.94 -16.65 -13.58
N PRO A 49 -9.02 -15.32 -13.79
CA PRO A 49 -8.77 -14.73 -15.09
C PRO A 49 -7.34 -15.04 -15.55
N THR A 50 -7.13 -15.14 -16.86
CA THR A 50 -5.79 -15.38 -17.40
C THR A 50 -4.95 -14.12 -17.27
N ALA A 51 -3.74 -14.24 -16.71
CA ALA A 51 -2.80 -13.14 -16.61
C ALA A 51 -2.34 -12.69 -18.00
N PRO A 52 -2.06 -11.39 -18.22
CA PRO A 52 -1.49 -10.95 -19.48
C PRO A 52 -0.11 -11.60 -19.70
N ALA A 53 0.16 -11.95 -20.95
CA ALA A 53 1.47 -12.43 -21.35
C ALA A 53 2.51 -11.31 -21.26
N TRP A 54 3.76 -11.69 -20.95
CA TRP A 54 4.86 -10.74 -21.00
C TRP A 54 5.15 -10.36 -22.46
N VAL A 55 5.24 -9.06 -22.74
CA VAL A 55 5.71 -8.53 -24.02
C VAL A 55 6.66 -7.37 -23.74
N ALA A 56 7.87 -7.45 -24.28
CA ALA A 56 8.89 -6.43 -24.11
C ALA A 56 8.38 -5.04 -24.55
N GLY A 57 8.62 -4.03 -23.71
CA GLY A 57 8.20 -2.64 -23.94
C GLY A 57 6.70 -2.36 -23.76
N GLN A 58 5.87 -3.37 -23.52
CA GLN A 58 4.42 -3.19 -23.33
C GLN A 58 4.03 -3.32 -21.86
N PHE A 59 3.54 -2.25 -21.26
CA PHE A 59 3.16 -2.21 -19.85
C PHE A 59 1.63 -2.10 -19.71
N PRO A 60 0.93 -3.18 -19.32
CA PRO A 60 -0.51 -3.10 -19.04
C PRO A 60 -0.78 -2.13 -17.89
N ALA A 61 -1.93 -1.46 -17.91
CA ALA A 61 -2.28 -0.49 -16.87
C ALA A 61 -2.33 -1.18 -15.50
N GLU A 62 -1.58 -0.64 -14.53
CA GLU A 62 -1.49 -1.19 -13.17
C GLU A 62 -2.85 -1.34 -12.48
N SER A 63 -3.81 -0.46 -12.77
CA SER A 63 -5.18 -0.52 -12.24
C SER A 63 -5.93 -1.79 -12.66
N THR A 64 -5.61 -2.37 -13.81
CA THR A 64 -6.22 -3.61 -14.30
C THR A 64 -5.67 -4.86 -13.63
N LEU A 65 -4.47 -4.75 -13.05
CA LEU A 65 -3.75 -5.84 -12.38
C LEU A 65 -3.78 -5.71 -10.85
N LYS A 66 -4.17 -4.54 -10.35
CA LYS A 66 -4.26 -4.24 -8.93
C LYS A 66 -5.18 -5.24 -8.24
N ASP A 67 -4.76 -5.65 -7.05
CA ASP A 67 -5.48 -6.54 -6.14
C ASP A 67 -5.61 -8.00 -6.60
N PHE A 68 -5.04 -8.40 -7.75
CA PHE A 68 -4.94 -9.82 -8.10
C PHE A 68 -3.81 -10.50 -7.33
N CYS A 69 -4.18 -11.36 -6.38
CA CYS A 69 -3.24 -12.06 -5.50
C CYS A 69 -3.28 -13.57 -5.77
N GLN A 70 -2.11 -14.22 -5.80
CA GLN A 70 -2.02 -15.68 -5.79
C GLN A 70 -2.66 -16.26 -4.52
N THR A 71 -2.49 -15.56 -3.40
CA THR A 71 -3.08 -15.91 -2.10
C THR A 71 -3.87 -14.71 -1.59
N PRO A 72 -5.14 -14.53 -2.00
CA PRO A 72 -5.97 -13.42 -1.54
C PRO A 72 -6.18 -13.46 -0.03
N ARG A 73 -6.07 -12.30 0.62
CA ARG A 73 -6.44 -12.18 2.03
C ARG A 73 -7.95 -12.30 2.18
N THR A 74 -8.36 -12.92 3.27
CA THR A 74 -9.78 -13.08 3.63
C THR A 74 -10.12 -12.25 4.86
N GLY A 75 -11.39 -11.90 5.02
CA GLY A 75 -11.88 -11.11 6.15
C GLY A 75 -11.83 -9.60 5.89
N THR A 76 -11.77 -8.82 6.97
CA THR A 76 -11.82 -7.36 6.96
C THR A 76 -10.46 -6.73 7.30
N ASP A 77 -10.15 -5.62 6.64
CA ASP A 77 -8.95 -4.82 6.88
C ASP A 77 -9.18 -3.86 8.08
N PRO A 78 -8.52 -4.10 9.23
CA PRO A 78 -8.69 -3.28 10.43
C PRO A 78 -8.18 -1.85 10.24
N PHE A 79 -7.34 -1.60 9.23
CA PHE A 79 -6.76 -0.28 8.92
C PHE A 79 -7.53 0.47 7.83
N ASN A 80 -8.61 -0.11 7.28
CA ASN A 80 -9.45 0.51 6.25
C ASN A 80 -10.93 0.47 6.66
N SER A 81 -11.25 1.11 7.78
CA SER A 81 -12.62 1.20 8.33
C SER A 81 -13.32 -0.17 8.44
N ASN A 82 -12.58 -1.25 8.68
CA ASN A 82 -13.07 -2.63 8.73
C ASN A 82 -13.81 -3.10 7.46
N ARG A 83 -13.47 -2.54 6.29
CA ARG A 83 -13.98 -3.04 5.00
C ARG A 83 -13.30 -4.35 4.62
N PRO A 84 -13.94 -5.24 3.83
CA PRO A 84 -13.29 -6.43 3.29
C PRO A 84 -12.01 -6.08 2.51
N TYR A 85 -11.01 -6.97 2.54
CA TYR A 85 -9.84 -6.80 1.67
C TYR A 85 -10.26 -6.72 0.20
N PRO A 86 -9.67 -5.81 -0.59
CA PRO A 86 -10.01 -5.66 -2.01
C PRO A 86 -9.44 -6.79 -2.90
N ASP A 87 -8.66 -7.69 -2.31
CA ASP A 87 -7.95 -8.78 -2.96
C ASP A 87 -8.89 -9.68 -3.80
N ARG A 88 -8.41 -10.07 -4.98
CA ARG A 88 -9.07 -10.92 -5.96
C ARG A 88 -8.19 -12.13 -6.23
N ALA A 89 -8.82 -13.27 -6.50
CA ALA A 89 -8.09 -14.48 -6.89
C ALA A 89 -7.33 -14.27 -8.21
N GLY A 90 -6.01 -14.46 -8.18
CA GLY A 90 -5.09 -14.27 -9.28
C GLY A 90 -3.97 -15.32 -9.27
N THR A 91 -2.87 -14.99 -9.93
CA THR A 91 -1.67 -15.84 -10.04
C THR A 91 -0.43 -15.01 -9.75
N ALA A 92 0.73 -15.63 -9.44
CA ALA A 92 2.00 -14.91 -9.33
C ALA A 92 2.32 -14.05 -10.57
N MET A 93 1.87 -14.47 -11.76
CA MET A 93 2.03 -13.68 -12.99
C MET A 93 1.28 -12.34 -12.93
N HIS A 94 0.09 -12.27 -12.33
CA HIS A 94 -0.63 -11.00 -12.16
C HIS A 94 0.17 -10.05 -11.26
N GLU A 95 0.66 -10.55 -10.12
CA GLU A 95 1.47 -9.77 -9.18
C GLU A 95 2.77 -9.26 -9.82
N LYS A 96 3.48 -10.12 -10.56
CA LYS A 96 4.71 -9.72 -11.27
C LYS A 96 4.45 -8.69 -12.36
N MET A 97 3.36 -8.81 -13.11
CA MET A 97 2.97 -7.82 -14.11
C MET A 97 2.56 -6.49 -13.47
N TRP A 98 1.85 -6.54 -12.34
CA TRP A 98 1.51 -5.35 -11.57
C TRP A 98 2.77 -4.63 -11.10
N LEU A 99 3.71 -5.36 -10.48
CA LEU A 99 5.00 -4.82 -10.04
C LEU A 99 5.76 -4.17 -11.19
N ARG A 100 5.86 -4.85 -12.33
CA ARG A 100 6.52 -4.33 -13.53
C ARG A 100 5.93 -3.00 -14.00
N SER A 101 4.60 -2.93 -14.15
CA SER A 101 3.92 -1.71 -14.58
C SER A 101 4.01 -0.60 -13.56
N TRP A 102 3.85 -0.93 -12.27
CA TRP A 102 3.93 0.02 -11.18
C TRP A 102 5.33 0.62 -11.04
N THR A 103 6.39 -0.20 -11.13
CA THR A 103 7.77 0.28 -11.20
C THR A 103 7.97 1.21 -12.40
N ASN A 104 7.49 0.84 -13.60
CA ASN A 104 7.62 1.71 -14.77
C ASN A 104 6.96 3.08 -14.58
N ASN A 105 5.87 3.16 -13.83
CA ASN A 105 5.10 4.39 -13.65
C ASN A 105 5.53 5.24 -12.44
N THR A 106 6.05 4.61 -11.38
CA THR A 106 6.25 5.27 -10.08
C THR A 106 7.72 5.33 -9.62
N TYR A 107 8.58 4.49 -10.18
CA TYR A 107 9.97 4.43 -9.74
C TYR A 107 10.78 5.60 -10.29
N LEU A 108 11.60 6.22 -9.42
CA LEU A 108 12.39 7.41 -9.76
C LEU A 108 13.31 7.18 -10.97
N TRP A 109 13.92 6.00 -11.06
CA TRP A 109 14.86 5.64 -12.13
C TRP A 109 14.26 4.58 -13.08
N TYR A 110 12.97 4.66 -13.39
CA TYR A 110 12.28 3.66 -14.23
C TYR A 110 12.99 3.37 -15.56
N ARG A 111 13.65 4.38 -16.16
CA ARG A 111 14.40 4.24 -17.42
C ARG A 111 15.66 3.37 -17.33
N GLU A 112 16.16 3.14 -16.11
CA GLU A 112 17.36 2.35 -15.84
C GLU A 112 17.03 0.90 -15.48
N VAL A 113 15.74 0.58 -15.31
CA VAL A 113 15.27 -0.76 -14.97
C VAL A 113 15.16 -1.59 -16.25
N ALA A 114 15.84 -2.73 -16.29
CA ALA A 114 15.73 -3.66 -17.41
C ALA A 114 14.35 -4.32 -17.46
N ASP A 115 13.70 -4.28 -18.63
CA ASP A 115 12.45 -5.00 -18.87
C ASP A 115 12.72 -6.50 -19.10
N ARG A 116 12.66 -7.27 -18.01
CA ARG A 116 12.97 -8.71 -17.98
C ARG A 116 11.70 -9.53 -17.98
N ASP A 117 11.72 -10.69 -18.64
CA ASP A 117 10.62 -11.65 -18.55
C ASP A 117 10.50 -12.18 -17.10
N PRO A 118 9.34 -12.00 -16.43
CA PRO A 118 9.14 -12.46 -15.07
C PRO A 118 9.00 -13.97 -14.94
N ALA A 119 8.83 -14.75 -16.01
CA ALA A 119 8.39 -16.15 -15.96
C ALA A 119 9.23 -17.03 -15.02
N ALA A 120 10.56 -16.89 -15.05
CA ALA A 120 11.49 -17.71 -14.28
C ALA A 120 11.62 -17.34 -12.80
N PHE A 121 11.00 -16.24 -12.35
CA PHE A 121 11.21 -15.68 -11.01
C PHE A 121 9.98 -15.83 -10.11
N SER A 122 10.21 -16.00 -8.80
CA SER A 122 9.19 -15.74 -7.80
C SER A 122 8.88 -14.23 -7.74
N VAL A 123 7.75 -13.86 -7.10
CA VAL A 123 7.33 -12.45 -6.98
C VAL A 123 8.38 -11.62 -6.24
N ALA A 124 8.91 -12.14 -5.14
CA ALA A 124 9.95 -11.46 -4.36
C ALA A 124 11.29 -11.36 -5.11
N GLN A 125 11.70 -12.41 -5.82
CA GLN A 125 12.90 -12.38 -6.65
C GLN A 125 12.76 -11.35 -7.77
N TYR A 126 11.61 -11.32 -8.42
CA TYR A 126 11.34 -10.37 -9.50
C TYR A 126 11.35 -8.93 -9.01
N PHE A 127 10.71 -8.65 -7.86
CA PHE A 127 10.77 -7.33 -7.24
C PHE A 127 12.21 -6.83 -7.03
N ASN A 128 13.11 -7.70 -6.55
CA ASN A 128 14.51 -7.32 -6.31
C ASN A 128 15.27 -6.92 -7.59
N LEU A 129 14.78 -7.34 -8.76
CA LEU A 129 15.35 -6.98 -10.08
C LEU A 129 14.75 -5.68 -10.64
N LEU A 130 13.62 -5.20 -10.09
CA LEU A 130 12.91 -4.00 -10.55
C LEU A 130 13.47 -2.73 -9.92
N LYS A 131 14.78 -2.51 -10.10
CA LYS A 131 15.50 -1.31 -9.62
C LYS A 131 16.67 -0.98 -10.52
N THR A 132 17.25 0.20 -10.33
CA THR A 132 18.50 0.56 -11.01
C THR A 132 19.66 -0.32 -10.53
N GLU A 133 20.52 -0.72 -11.49
CA GLU A 133 21.78 -1.42 -11.23
C GLU A 133 22.99 -0.49 -11.33
N GLN A 134 22.75 0.82 -11.51
CA GLN A 134 23.81 1.81 -11.57
C GLN A 134 24.46 2.05 -10.21
N LEU A 135 25.73 2.43 -10.26
CA LEU A 135 26.50 2.89 -9.12
C LEU A 135 26.66 4.41 -9.17
N THR A 136 26.85 5.03 -8.02
CA THR A 136 27.32 6.41 -7.89
C THR A 136 28.80 6.50 -8.28
N ASP A 137 29.31 7.71 -8.48
CA ASP A 137 30.74 7.95 -8.76
C ASP A 137 31.67 7.39 -7.67
N SER A 138 31.17 7.25 -6.44
CA SER A 138 31.85 6.63 -5.30
C SER A 138 31.78 5.10 -5.27
N GLY A 139 31.14 4.45 -6.25
CA GLY A 139 31.01 3.00 -6.37
C GLY A 139 29.90 2.37 -5.51
N THR A 140 29.05 3.18 -4.86
CA THR A 140 27.91 2.67 -4.08
C THR A 140 26.66 2.47 -4.95
N PRO A 141 25.78 1.50 -4.66
CA PRO A 141 24.50 1.39 -5.36
C PRO A 141 23.73 2.70 -5.30
N LYS A 142 23.21 3.13 -6.45
CA LYS A 142 22.42 4.36 -6.55
C LYS A 142 21.13 4.28 -5.73
N ASP A 143 20.54 3.09 -5.63
CA ASP A 143 19.37 2.81 -4.81
C ASP A 143 19.71 1.92 -3.61
N ASN A 144 19.60 2.51 -2.42
CA ASN A 144 19.76 1.83 -1.12
C ASN A 144 18.44 1.69 -0.36
N PHE A 145 17.32 2.04 -0.99
CA PHE A 145 16.00 2.15 -0.36
C PHE A 145 14.94 1.22 -1.00
N HIS A 146 15.38 0.29 -1.87
CA HIS A 146 14.51 -0.72 -2.46
C HIS A 146 14.32 -1.93 -1.54
N PHE A 147 13.19 -2.01 -0.86
CA PHE A 147 12.85 -3.13 0.03
C PHE A 147 11.35 -3.42 0.03
N THR A 148 10.99 -4.61 0.52
CA THR A 148 9.61 -5.01 0.78
C THR A 148 9.38 -5.16 2.27
N GLU A 149 8.20 -4.79 2.75
CA GLU A 149 7.75 -5.05 4.11
C GLU A 149 6.37 -5.69 4.09
N ASN A 150 6.05 -6.48 5.10
CA ASN A 150 4.71 -7.03 5.25
C ASN A 150 3.70 -5.90 5.51
N THR A 151 2.62 -5.85 4.72
CA THR A 151 1.61 -4.78 4.82
C THR A 151 1.00 -4.67 6.22
N ALA A 152 0.70 -5.78 6.89
CA ALA A 152 0.10 -5.73 8.23
C ALA A 152 1.09 -5.18 9.27
N GLN A 153 2.37 -5.53 9.17
CA GLN A 153 3.43 -4.98 10.05
C GLN A 153 3.63 -3.49 9.81
N TYR A 154 3.69 -3.06 8.54
CA TYR A 154 3.83 -1.65 8.17
C TYR A 154 2.63 -0.82 8.67
N GLN A 155 1.40 -1.29 8.44
CA GLN A 155 0.19 -0.60 8.90
C GLN A 155 0.12 -0.54 10.43
N GLN A 156 0.53 -1.61 11.12
CA GLN A 156 0.64 -1.59 12.58
C GLN A 156 1.63 -0.52 13.03
N GLN A 157 2.85 -0.48 12.49
CA GLN A 157 3.86 0.51 12.89
C GLN A 157 3.44 1.96 12.59
N THR A 158 2.80 2.19 11.44
CA THR A 158 2.51 3.55 10.95
C THR A 158 1.16 4.11 11.39
N GLN A 159 0.12 3.27 11.50
CA GLN A 159 -1.25 3.73 11.76
C GLN A 159 -1.73 3.44 13.18
N SER A 160 -1.20 2.42 13.86
CA SER A 160 -1.67 2.09 15.21
C SER A 160 -0.99 2.92 16.32
N GLY A 161 0.05 3.68 15.99
CA GLY A 161 0.90 4.36 16.99
C GLY A 161 1.70 3.40 17.89
N VAL A 162 1.52 2.08 17.71
CA VAL A 162 2.30 1.04 18.38
C VAL A 162 3.63 0.91 17.64
N SER A 163 4.64 1.64 18.11
CA SER A 163 6.02 1.34 17.75
C SER A 163 6.33 -0.08 18.22
N ALA A 164 6.78 -0.94 17.32
CA ALA A 164 7.20 -2.30 17.66
C ALA A 164 8.51 -2.23 18.48
N GLY A 165 8.35 -2.07 19.79
CA GLY A 165 9.44 -2.19 20.76
C GLY A 165 9.52 -3.60 21.32
N TYR A 166 10.67 -3.96 21.89
CA TYR A 166 10.80 -5.22 22.65
C TYR A 166 10.02 -5.22 23.97
N GLY A 167 9.32 -4.13 24.31
CA GLY A 167 8.69 -3.93 25.62
C GLY A 167 9.69 -3.67 26.73
N ILE A 168 10.90 -3.18 26.41
CA ILE A 168 11.95 -2.84 27.39
C ILE A 168 11.91 -1.34 27.66
N ARG A 169 11.75 -0.97 28.92
CA ARG A 169 12.04 0.39 29.40
C ARG A 169 13.43 0.43 29.99
N TRP A 170 14.29 1.29 29.46
CA TRP A 170 15.67 1.45 29.92
C TRP A 170 15.79 2.47 31.05
N SER A 171 16.70 2.21 31.98
CA SER A 171 17.21 3.17 32.96
C SER A 171 18.68 3.44 32.67
N PHE A 172 19.03 4.72 32.62
CA PHE A 172 20.40 5.16 32.44
C PHE A 172 21.07 5.33 33.80
N GLY A 173 21.99 4.44 34.14
CA GLY A 173 22.83 4.58 35.33
C GLY A 173 24.00 5.54 35.10
N ARG A 174 24.61 5.50 33.90
CA ARG A 174 25.70 6.40 33.50
C ARG A 174 25.59 6.74 32.02
N ASN A 175 25.52 8.04 31.70
CA ASN A 175 25.39 8.55 30.33
C ASN A 175 26.74 8.80 29.63
N THR A 176 27.84 8.83 30.39
CA THR A 176 29.21 8.96 29.87
C THR A 176 29.87 7.58 29.73
N PRO A 177 30.78 7.39 28.75
CA PRO A 177 31.51 6.13 28.60
C PRO A 177 32.28 5.72 29.86
N PRO A 178 32.26 4.42 30.24
CA PRO A 178 31.39 3.37 29.70
C PRO A 178 29.93 3.57 30.15
N ARG A 179 29.02 3.64 29.17
CA ARG A 179 27.59 3.85 29.44
C ARG A 179 27.01 2.64 30.16
N GLN A 180 26.17 2.88 31.15
CA GLN A 180 25.47 1.82 31.87
C GLN A 180 23.98 1.94 31.63
N LEU A 181 23.43 1.02 30.85
CA LEU A 181 21.99 0.89 30.63
C LEU A 181 21.49 -0.37 31.35
N THR A 182 20.42 -0.23 32.11
CA THR A 182 19.76 -1.35 32.80
C THR A 182 18.27 -1.40 32.44
N ILE A 183 17.68 -2.59 32.48
CA ILE A 183 16.24 -2.76 32.26
C ILE A 183 15.50 -2.24 33.49
N ALA A 184 14.74 -1.15 33.33
CA ALA A 184 13.89 -0.57 34.35
C ALA A 184 12.58 -1.34 34.53
N TYR A 185 12.05 -1.87 33.42
CA TYR A 185 10.81 -2.64 33.36
C TYR A 185 10.70 -3.37 32.02
N THR A 186 10.06 -4.55 32.04
CA THR A 186 9.62 -5.27 30.85
C THR A 186 8.10 -5.36 30.83
N GLU A 187 7.49 -5.02 29.70
CA GLU A 187 6.04 -5.11 29.53
C GLU A 187 5.58 -6.59 29.55
N PRO A 188 4.47 -6.93 30.24
CA PRO A 188 3.95 -8.29 30.28
C PRO A 188 3.59 -8.77 28.86
N ASN A 189 3.90 -10.03 28.55
CA ASN A 189 3.72 -10.64 27.23
C ASN A 189 4.48 -9.97 26.07
N SER A 190 5.45 -9.09 26.37
CA SER A 190 6.32 -8.49 25.35
C SER A 190 7.40 -9.46 24.85
N PRO A 191 8.01 -9.21 23.68
CA PRO A 191 9.14 -9.99 23.20
C PRO A 191 10.28 -10.12 24.22
N ALA A 192 10.58 -9.08 25.00
CA ALA A 192 11.60 -9.13 26.05
C ALA A 192 11.22 -10.03 27.22
N ALA A 193 9.95 -9.97 27.67
CA ALA A 193 9.45 -10.86 28.72
C ALA A 193 9.49 -12.32 28.27
N ASN A 194 9.11 -12.60 27.02
CA ASN A 194 9.16 -13.95 26.44
C ASN A 194 10.59 -14.45 26.22
N ALA A 195 11.56 -13.54 26.02
CA ALA A 195 12.99 -13.83 25.97
C ALA A 195 13.63 -13.99 27.36
N GLY A 196 12.85 -13.86 28.45
CA GLY A 196 13.33 -14.01 29.81
C GLY A 196 14.16 -12.81 30.32
N LEU A 197 14.09 -11.66 29.65
CA LEU A 197 14.74 -10.44 30.14
C LEU A 197 13.98 -9.89 31.35
N LEU A 198 14.72 -9.56 32.41
CA LEU A 198 14.16 -9.14 33.68
C LEU A 198 14.63 -7.73 34.06
N ARG A 199 13.87 -7.11 34.97
CA ARG A 199 14.27 -5.86 35.60
C ARG A 199 15.64 -6.02 36.27
N GLY A 200 16.56 -5.10 35.95
CA GLY A 200 17.92 -5.09 36.49
C GLY A 200 18.98 -5.64 35.55
N ASP A 201 18.59 -6.34 34.46
CA ASP A 201 19.53 -6.81 33.45
C ASP A 201 20.28 -5.64 32.81
N LYS A 202 21.58 -5.84 32.56
CA LYS A 202 22.48 -4.78 32.09
C LYS A 202 22.87 -5.00 30.64
N LEU A 203 22.84 -3.93 29.85
CA LEU A 203 23.35 -3.95 28.48
C LEU A 203 24.84 -3.62 28.50
N TYR A 204 25.69 -4.62 28.26
CA TYR A 204 27.14 -4.47 28.26
C TYR A 204 27.72 -4.14 26.87
N HIS A 205 27.12 -4.68 25.81
CA HIS A 205 27.59 -4.48 24.44
C HIS A 205 26.45 -4.72 23.46
N SER A 206 26.17 -3.77 22.56
CA SER A 206 25.17 -3.94 21.51
C SER A 206 25.76 -4.77 20.34
N ILE A 207 26.00 -6.06 20.56
CA ILE A 207 25.97 -7.03 19.46
C ILE A 207 24.59 -7.67 19.53
N LEU A 208 23.62 -7.06 18.84
CA LEU A 208 22.41 -7.77 18.44
C LEU A 208 22.80 -8.73 17.30
N LYS A 209 23.53 -9.82 17.63
CA LYS A 209 23.56 -11.00 16.78
C LYS A 209 22.38 -11.86 17.19
N PHE A 210 21.31 -11.78 16.42
CA PHE A 210 20.21 -12.72 16.48
C PHE A 210 20.71 -14.10 16.06
N VAL A 211 21.06 -14.95 17.02
CA VAL A 211 21.06 -16.39 16.82
C VAL A 211 19.69 -16.87 17.23
N GLN A 212 18.80 -17.03 16.25
CA GLN A 212 17.49 -17.64 16.44
C GLN A 212 17.69 -19.14 16.69
N TYR A 213 17.82 -19.55 17.96
CA TYR A 213 17.67 -20.95 18.33
C TYR A 213 16.17 -21.25 18.44
N ARG A 214 15.61 -21.96 17.46
CA ARG A 214 14.35 -22.69 17.63
C ARG A 214 14.68 -24.06 18.24
N PRO A 215 14.14 -24.44 19.42
CA PRO A 215 13.99 -25.85 19.74
C PRO A 215 12.75 -26.39 19.02
N ILE A 216 12.96 -27.46 18.27
CA ILE A 216 11.92 -28.36 17.79
C ILE A 216 11.52 -29.23 18.98
N SER A 217 10.25 -29.20 19.35
CA SER A 217 9.51 -30.32 19.93
C SER A 217 8.03 -30.11 19.65
#